data_AF-A0A8E2ETX4-F1
#
_entry.id   AF-A0A8E2ETX4-F1
#
_cell.length_a   1.000
_cell.length_b   1.000
_cell.length_c   1.000
_cell.angle_alpha   90.00
_cell.angle_beta   90.00
_cell.angle_gamma   90.00
#
_symmetry.space_group_name_H-M   'P 1'
#
loop_
_entity.id
_entity.type
_entity.pdbx_description
1 polymer ?
#
loop_
_entity_poly.entity_id
_entity_poly.type
_entity_poly.pdbx_seq_one_letter_code
_entity_poly.pdbx_strand_id
1 'polypeptide(L)'
;MSTAIELQDVSVVSRRRTTDAESTSPSPESNSTPLNTRKLSVLPPTGCKGNPNAKVEDDGTSDENLTTLHDDISTSLPLDTTSLRPDRVFWVTPHNYFTKTIKVLDLTPFTQTPYTGMSDAYKNEAKEIVKSRAPEPTYMLTRENWVGRKYSVTDSSGESIADWKHSWTSVGTAMLTFPDDSPHCSHTIELKNKCWGRRTETFVVDSATFVWKPDSFFGSHNMTLYKVLGKKKVEVGKYSQKWWGAFLTGGTLVLDTRELDELIGILSLAVVLKKKRQRAAERSGGGGGGGGGGA
;
A
#
# COMPACT_ATOMS: atom_id res chain seq x y z
N MET A 1 -47.36 -5.23 -35.56
CA MET A 1 -47.79 -4.06 -34.77
C MET A 1 -46.53 -3.32 -34.37
N SER A 2 -46.14 -2.31 -35.14
CA SER A 2 -44.94 -1.51 -34.92
C SER A 2 -45.27 -0.31 -34.04
N THR A 3 -44.62 -0.19 -32.90
CA THR A 3 -44.65 1.01 -32.06
C THR A 3 -43.35 1.78 -32.27
N ALA A 4 -43.48 2.95 -32.90
CA ALA A 4 -42.44 3.96 -33.00
C ALA A 4 -42.35 4.71 -31.66
N ILE A 5 -41.13 4.88 -31.14
CA ILE A 5 -40.84 5.65 -29.94
C ILE A 5 -40.31 7.02 -30.39
N GLU A 6 -41.04 8.05 -30.00
CA GLU A 6 -40.80 9.47 -30.23
C GLU A 6 -39.74 9.97 -29.23
N LEU A 7 -38.64 10.52 -29.74
CA LEU A 7 -37.58 11.15 -28.96
C LEU A 7 -37.86 12.66 -28.86
N GLN A 8 -38.09 13.15 -27.64
CA GLN A 8 -38.19 14.58 -27.37
C GLN A 8 -36.81 15.16 -27.04
N ASP A 9 -36.44 16.20 -27.79
CA ASP A 9 -35.26 17.03 -27.61
C ASP A 9 -35.38 17.87 -26.33
N VAL A 10 -34.40 17.75 -25.42
CA VAL A 10 -34.29 18.61 -24.23
C VAL A 10 -33.18 19.63 -24.48
N SER A 11 -33.59 20.85 -24.83
CA SER A 11 -32.70 22.01 -24.94
C SER A 11 -32.22 22.45 -23.55
N VAL A 12 -30.90 22.34 -23.29
CA VAL A 12 -30.28 22.85 -22.07
C VAL A 12 -29.96 24.34 -22.22
N VAL A 13 -30.66 25.14 -21.42
CA VAL A 13 -30.47 26.59 -21.27
C VAL A 13 -29.15 26.86 -20.54
N SER A 14 -28.18 27.45 -21.24
CA SER A 14 -26.92 27.93 -20.65
C SER A 14 -27.12 29.30 -19.99
N ARG A 15 -27.20 29.35 -18.66
CA ARG A 15 -27.16 30.60 -17.89
C ARG A 15 -25.72 30.95 -17.53
N ARG A 16 -25.22 31.99 -18.17
CA ARG A 16 -24.06 32.78 -17.72
C ARG A 16 -24.38 33.35 -16.33
N ARG A 17 -23.48 33.13 -15.35
CA ARG A 17 -23.48 33.90 -14.11
C ARG A 17 -22.18 34.67 -14.00
N THR A 18 -22.40 35.96 -13.81
CA THR A 18 -21.48 37.09 -13.70
C THR A 18 -20.54 36.97 -12.51
N THR A 19 -19.33 37.42 -12.77
CA THR A 19 -18.29 37.82 -11.82
C THR A 19 -18.76 38.99 -10.97
N ASP A 20 -18.65 38.90 -9.66
CA ASP A 20 -18.55 40.07 -8.79
C ASP A 20 -17.37 39.87 -7.84
N ALA A 21 -16.49 40.86 -7.87
CA ALA A 21 -15.32 41.02 -7.02
C ALA A 21 -15.74 41.85 -5.81
N GLU A 22 -15.31 41.51 -4.59
CA GLU A 22 -15.07 42.54 -3.59
C GLU A 22 -14.18 42.12 -2.41
N SER A 23 -13.35 43.10 -2.05
CA SER A 23 -12.93 43.49 -0.71
C SER A 23 -11.85 42.69 0.01
N THR A 24 -10.61 43.06 -0.30
CA THR A 24 -9.42 42.88 0.54
C THR A 24 -9.46 43.84 1.71
N SER A 25 -9.48 43.32 2.95
CA SER A 25 -9.20 44.08 4.17
C SER A 25 -7.81 43.73 4.71
N PRO A 26 -6.96 44.71 5.05
CA PRO A 26 -5.63 44.45 5.61
C PRO A 26 -5.72 44.18 7.12
N SER A 27 -5.09 43.10 7.57
CA SER A 27 -4.90 42.77 8.99
C SER A 27 -3.43 42.95 9.41
N PRO A 28 -3.17 43.23 10.70
CA PRO A 28 -2.00 43.97 11.15
C PRO A 28 -0.74 43.12 11.31
N GLU A 29 0.38 43.79 11.10
CA GLU A 29 1.74 43.33 11.32
C GLU A 29 1.94 42.80 12.75
N SER A 30 2.39 41.55 12.87
CA SER A 30 2.94 41.01 14.12
C SER A 30 4.43 40.73 13.92
N ASN A 31 5.23 41.46 14.69
CA ASN A 31 6.68 41.32 14.80
C ASN A 31 7.03 39.89 15.28
N SER A 32 7.66 39.09 14.41
CA SER A 32 8.31 37.84 14.79
C SER A 32 9.83 38.04 14.87
N THR A 33 10.35 37.92 16.08
CA THR A 33 11.76 37.85 16.46
C THR A 33 12.49 36.71 15.72
N PRO A 34 13.76 36.89 15.29
CA PRO A 34 14.51 35.82 14.64
C PRO A 34 14.89 34.72 15.63
N LEU A 35 14.27 33.54 15.49
CA LEU A 35 14.66 32.34 16.23
C LEU A 35 15.95 31.75 15.62
N ASN A 36 16.94 31.63 16.48
CA ASN A 36 18.29 31.18 16.24
C ASN A 36 18.32 29.73 15.72
N THR A 37 18.66 29.54 14.44
CA THR A 37 18.81 28.22 13.79
C THR A 37 20.06 27.52 14.31
N ARG A 38 19.93 26.76 15.40
CA ARG A 38 20.94 25.76 15.79
C ARG A 38 20.95 24.64 14.75
N LYS A 39 22.03 24.61 13.98
CA LYS A 39 22.42 23.56 13.05
C LYS A 39 22.67 22.25 13.83
N LEU A 40 21.62 21.45 14.04
CA LEU A 40 21.75 20.08 14.52
C LEU A 40 22.31 19.22 13.37
N SER A 41 23.60 18.92 13.49
CA SER A 41 24.28 17.92 12.68
C SER A 41 23.62 16.57 12.89
N VAL A 42 22.84 16.13 11.90
CA VAL A 42 22.33 14.76 11.81
C VAL A 42 23.53 13.85 11.64
N LEU A 43 23.82 13.04 12.67
CA LEU A 43 24.77 11.94 12.58
C LEU A 43 24.23 10.92 11.56
N PRO A 44 25.07 10.42 10.63
CA PRO A 44 24.67 9.36 9.73
C PRO A 44 24.34 8.09 10.54
N PRO A 45 23.35 7.29 10.10
CA PRO A 45 23.11 5.98 10.70
C PRO A 45 24.39 5.14 10.54
N THR A 46 24.91 4.66 11.67
CA THR A 46 26.04 3.75 11.74
C THR A 46 25.71 2.49 10.96
N GLY A 47 26.21 2.42 9.73
CA GLY A 47 26.21 1.21 8.94
C GLY A 47 27.02 0.13 9.64
N CYS A 48 26.46 -1.07 9.71
CA CYS A 48 27.23 -2.29 9.88
C CYS A 48 28.17 -2.42 8.67
N LYS A 49 29.37 -1.86 8.79
CA LYS A 49 30.47 -2.11 7.87
C LYS A 49 31.01 -3.50 8.19
N GLY A 50 30.63 -4.49 7.38
CA GLY A 50 31.45 -5.69 7.24
C GLY A 50 32.81 -5.26 6.72
N ASN A 51 33.85 -5.50 7.51
CA ASN A 51 35.23 -5.18 7.20
C ASN A 51 35.78 -6.22 6.20
N PRO A 52 36.13 -5.88 4.95
CA PRO A 52 36.58 -6.88 3.97
C PRO A 52 38.10 -7.18 4.07
N ASN A 53 38.77 -6.84 5.17
CA ASN A 53 40.23 -6.96 5.25
C ASN A 53 40.77 -7.29 6.64
N ALA A 54 40.19 -8.30 7.29
CA ALA A 54 40.83 -8.96 8.44
C ALA A 54 41.62 -10.17 7.94
N LYS A 55 42.96 -10.08 8.00
CA LYS A 55 43.85 -11.23 7.91
C LYS A 55 43.48 -12.18 9.04
N VAL A 56 43.06 -13.38 8.68
CA VAL A 56 42.76 -14.48 9.60
C VAL A 56 44.10 -15.01 10.09
N GLU A 57 44.42 -14.73 11.35
CA GLU A 57 45.32 -15.59 12.13
C GLU A 57 44.47 -16.72 12.69
N ASP A 58 44.90 -17.94 12.35
CA ASP A 58 44.30 -19.22 12.70
C ASP A 58 44.58 -19.52 14.18
N ASP A 59 43.62 -19.18 15.04
CA ASP A 59 43.61 -19.67 16.42
C ASP A 59 42.41 -20.61 16.58
N GLY A 60 42.74 -21.90 16.66
CA GLY A 60 41.81 -23.02 16.72
C GLY A 60 41.08 -23.09 18.05
N THR A 61 40.08 -22.24 18.24
CA THR A 61 39.10 -22.40 19.31
C THR A 61 37.70 -22.40 18.71
N SER A 62 37.10 -23.58 18.70
CA SER A 62 35.78 -23.87 18.14
C SER A 62 34.65 -23.25 18.96
N ASP A 63 34.33 -21.99 18.68
CA ASP A 63 33.09 -21.33 19.09
C ASP A 63 32.01 -21.45 17.99
N GLU A 64 31.58 -22.68 17.72
CA GLU A 64 30.36 -23.01 16.97
C GLU A 64 29.11 -22.75 17.84
N ASN A 65 28.65 -21.50 18.07
CA ASN A 65 27.23 -21.26 18.42
C ASN A 65 26.73 -19.79 18.55
N LEU A 66 27.08 -18.85 17.66
CA LEU A 66 26.55 -17.47 17.76
C LEU A 66 25.92 -16.90 16.48
N THR A 67 25.48 -17.75 15.55
CA THR A 67 24.71 -17.32 14.36
C THR A 67 23.37 -18.03 14.19
N THR A 68 22.84 -18.67 15.24
CA THR A 68 21.42 -19.07 15.27
C THR A 68 20.55 -17.83 15.45
N LEU A 69 20.24 -17.21 14.31
CA LEU A 69 19.24 -16.17 14.12
C LEU A 69 17.91 -16.66 14.72
N HIS A 70 17.62 -16.25 15.96
CA HIS A 70 16.50 -16.72 16.81
C HIS A 70 15.08 -16.36 16.32
N ASP A 71 14.88 -16.17 15.01
CA ASP A 71 13.59 -15.74 14.44
C ASP A 71 12.84 -16.85 13.68
N ASP A 72 13.22 -18.11 13.85
CA ASP A 72 12.45 -19.26 13.34
C ASP A 72 11.19 -19.58 14.17
N ILE A 73 10.89 -18.82 15.22
CA ILE A 73 9.63 -19.00 15.99
C ILE A 73 8.40 -18.61 15.14
N SER A 74 8.57 -17.89 14.02
CA SER A 74 7.44 -17.52 13.14
C SER A 74 7.23 -18.44 11.93
N THR A 75 8.14 -19.38 11.66
CA THR A 75 8.14 -20.23 10.45
C THR A 75 7.42 -21.57 10.64
N SER A 76 7.18 -22.02 11.87
CA SER A 76 6.48 -23.30 12.16
C SER A 76 5.20 -23.15 13.01
N LEU A 77 4.65 -21.94 13.11
CA LEU A 77 3.36 -21.76 13.78
C LEU A 77 2.28 -22.54 13.00
N PRO A 78 1.52 -23.44 13.64
CA PRO A 78 0.44 -24.15 12.97
C PRO A 78 -0.53 -23.12 12.41
N LEU A 79 -0.76 -23.16 11.09
CA LEU A 79 -1.83 -22.39 10.50
C LEU A 79 -3.13 -22.93 11.06
N ASP A 80 -3.89 -22.07 11.75
CA ASP A 80 -5.27 -22.39 12.06
C ASP A 80 -5.99 -22.36 10.71
N THR A 81 -6.46 -23.51 10.25
CA THR A 81 -7.01 -23.73 8.90
C THR A 81 -8.38 -23.10 8.69
N THR A 82 -8.74 -22.11 9.52
CA THR A 82 -9.96 -21.32 9.31
C THR A 82 -9.85 -20.65 7.95
N SER A 83 -10.63 -21.17 7.00
CA SER A 83 -10.73 -20.64 5.65
C SER A 83 -11.15 -19.17 5.74
N LEU A 84 -10.43 -18.29 5.03
CA LEU A 84 -10.83 -16.89 4.85
C LEU A 84 -12.31 -16.80 4.41
N ARG A 85 -13.10 -15.98 5.12
CA ARG A 85 -14.52 -15.72 4.83
C ARG A 85 -14.71 -14.24 4.50
N PRO A 86 -14.24 -13.79 3.32
CA PRO A 86 -14.27 -12.39 2.99
C PRO A 86 -15.71 -11.93 2.77
N ASP A 87 -16.01 -10.73 3.24
CA ASP A 87 -17.29 -10.04 3.08
C ASP A 87 -17.15 -8.82 2.15
N ARG A 88 -15.92 -8.39 1.84
CA ARG A 88 -15.65 -7.32 0.87
C ARG A 88 -14.71 -7.75 -0.25
N VAL A 89 -14.98 -7.20 -1.43
CA VAL A 89 -14.20 -7.38 -2.66
C VAL A 89 -13.87 -6.03 -3.24
N PHE A 90 -12.58 -5.71 -3.33
CA PHE A 90 -12.09 -4.46 -3.88
C PHE A 90 -11.27 -4.70 -5.14
N TRP A 91 -11.34 -3.76 -6.08
CA TRP A 91 -10.47 -3.69 -7.23
C TRP A 91 -9.54 -2.49 -7.11
N VAL A 92 -8.24 -2.76 -7.01
CA VAL A 92 -7.21 -1.73 -7.07
C VAL A 92 -6.85 -1.49 -8.53
N THR A 93 -7.13 -0.28 -9.02
CA THR A 93 -6.85 0.06 -10.43
C THR A 93 -5.37 -0.08 -10.78
N PRO A 94 -5.06 -0.49 -12.04
CA PRO A 94 -3.68 -0.58 -12.50
C PRO A 94 -2.96 0.75 -12.36
N HIS A 95 -1.81 0.74 -11.70
CA HIS A 95 -1.00 1.93 -11.45
C HIS A 95 0.50 1.60 -11.50
N ASN A 96 1.30 2.61 -11.84
CA ASN A 96 2.75 2.55 -11.97
C ASN A 96 3.42 3.68 -11.16
N TYR A 97 4.72 3.91 -11.36
CA TYR A 97 5.47 4.95 -10.65
C TYR A 97 5.00 6.39 -10.96
N PHE A 98 4.45 6.61 -12.15
CA PHE A 98 4.01 7.91 -12.62
C PHE A 98 2.53 8.18 -12.35
N THR A 99 1.77 7.15 -11.96
CA THR A 99 0.35 7.30 -11.61
C THR A 99 0.19 8.25 -10.42
N LYS A 100 -0.50 9.38 -10.67
CA LYS A 100 -0.81 10.39 -9.65
C LYS A 100 -1.92 9.90 -8.71
N THR A 101 -2.93 9.22 -9.25
CA THR A 101 -4.13 8.83 -8.50
C THR A 101 -4.39 7.35 -8.68
N ILE A 102 -4.52 6.63 -7.56
CA ILE A 102 -4.89 5.22 -7.51
C ILE A 102 -6.35 5.16 -7.08
N LYS A 103 -7.22 4.61 -7.93
CA LYS A 103 -8.64 4.42 -7.62
C LYS A 103 -8.86 3.01 -7.06
N VAL A 104 -9.68 2.91 -6.02
CA VAL A 104 -10.12 1.65 -5.45
C VAL A 104 -11.62 1.55 -5.62
N LEU A 105 -12.09 0.46 -6.22
CA LEU A 105 -13.49 0.25 -6.57
C LEU A 105 -14.05 -0.87 -5.69
N ASP A 106 -15.16 -0.64 -5.01
CA ASP A 106 -15.89 -1.70 -4.32
C ASP A 106 -16.68 -2.54 -5.34
N LEU A 107 -16.33 -3.83 -5.44
CA LEU A 107 -16.99 -4.80 -6.29
C LEU A 107 -17.99 -5.66 -5.52
N THR A 108 -18.06 -5.53 -4.20
CA THR A 108 -18.91 -6.35 -3.32
C THR A 108 -20.37 -6.37 -3.77
N PRO A 109 -21.02 -5.24 -4.09
CA PRO A 109 -22.44 -5.24 -4.49
C PRO A 109 -22.71 -5.96 -5.83
N PHE A 110 -21.66 -6.24 -6.60
CA PHE A 110 -21.77 -6.77 -7.96
C PHE A 110 -21.27 -8.21 -8.07
N THR A 111 -20.57 -8.71 -7.05
CA THR A 111 -20.00 -10.06 -7.04
C THR A 111 -21.09 -11.05 -6.67
N GLN A 112 -21.30 -12.07 -7.52
CA GLN A 112 -22.30 -13.11 -7.31
C GLN A 112 -21.66 -14.45 -6.96
N THR A 113 -20.44 -14.71 -7.43
CA THR A 113 -19.75 -15.96 -7.14
C THR A 113 -19.33 -16.01 -5.67
N PRO A 114 -19.72 -17.04 -4.91
CA PRO A 114 -19.20 -17.24 -3.56
C PRO A 114 -17.68 -17.38 -3.55
N TYR A 115 -17.02 -16.79 -2.56
CA TYR A 115 -15.57 -16.90 -2.43
C TYR A 115 -15.17 -18.32 -2.01
N THR A 116 -14.52 -19.05 -2.93
CA THR A 116 -13.90 -20.36 -2.68
C THR A 116 -12.37 -20.30 -2.76
N GLY A 117 -11.82 -19.09 -2.69
CA GLY A 117 -10.41 -18.78 -2.95
C GLY A 117 -10.24 -17.86 -4.16
N MET A 118 -9.00 -17.41 -4.39
CA MET A 118 -8.63 -16.63 -5.59
C MET A 118 -8.51 -17.54 -6.82
N SER A 119 -9.62 -18.16 -7.21
CA SER A 119 -9.72 -18.95 -8.45
C SER A 119 -9.69 -18.05 -9.68
N ASP A 120 -9.39 -18.62 -10.85
CA ASP A 120 -9.40 -17.84 -12.09
C ASP A 120 -10.81 -17.40 -12.50
N ALA A 121 -11.84 -18.20 -12.18
CA ALA A 121 -13.23 -17.81 -12.35
C ALA A 121 -13.55 -16.52 -11.57
N TYR A 122 -13.17 -16.48 -10.29
CA TYR A 122 -13.39 -15.33 -9.42
C TYR A 122 -12.63 -14.08 -9.91
N LYS A 123 -11.35 -14.26 -10.31
CA LYS A 123 -10.56 -13.16 -10.90
C LYS A 123 -11.15 -12.65 -12.21
N ASN A 124 -11.74 -13.52 -13.03
CA ASN A 124 -12.33 -13.14 -14.30
C ASN A 124 -13.66 -12.40 -14.09
N GLU A 125 -14.51 -12.85 -13.17
CA GLU A 125 -15.72 -12.11 -12.77
C GLU A 125 -15.37 -10.69 -12.31
N ALA A 126 -14.41 -10.53 -11.39
CA ALA A 126 -13.98 -9.20 -10.93
C ALA A 126 -13.53 -8.29 -12.09
N LYS A 127 -12.83 -8.84 -13.10
CA LYS A 127 -12.44 -8.09 -14.31
C LYS A 127 -13.66 -7.71 -15.15
N GLU A 128 -14.60 -8.63 -15.34
CA GLU A 128 -15.79 -8.38 -16.14
C GLU A 128 -16.72 -7.35 -15.47
N ILE A 129 -16.85 -7.35 -14.14
CA ILE A 129 -17.56 -6.30 -13.40
C ILE A 129 -16.96 -4.92 -13.68
N VAL A 130 -15.62 -4.79 -13.56
CA VAL A 130 -14.93 -3.51 -13.78
C VAL A 130 -15.11 -3.01 -15.21
N LYS A 131 -15.10 -3.91 -16.21
CA LYS A 131 -15.31 -3.54 -17.62
C LYS A 131 -16.76 -3.18 -17.94
N SER A 132 -17.72 -3.95 -17.43
CA SER A 132 -19.13 -3.85 -17.83
C SER A 132 -19.90 -2.78 -17.08
N ARG A 133 -19.58 -2.53 -15.80
CA ARG A 133 -20.33 -1.62 -14.94
C ARG A 133 -19.62 -0.30 -14.65
N ALA A 134 -18.31 -0.23 -14.85
CA ALA A 134 -17.48 0.92 -14.53
C ALA A 134 -17.80 1.53 -13.14
N PRO A 135 -17.67 0.74 -12.05
CA PRO A 135 -18.07 1.17 -10.73
C PRO A 135 -17.35 2.45 -10.28
N GLU A 136 -18.05 3.29 -9.53
CA GLU A 136 -17.48 4.52 -8.99
C GLU A 136 -16.38 4.22 -7.97
N PRO A 137 -15.33 5.07 -7.88
CA PRO A 137 -14.28 4.88 -6.88
C PRO A 137 -14.82 5.09 -5.47
N THR A 138 -14.70 4.06 -4.64
CA THR A 138 -14.98 4.15 -3.20
C THR A 138 -13.90 4.94 -2.48
N TYR A 139 -12.65 4.74 -2.89
CA TYR A 139 -11.50 5.49 -2.36
C TYR A 139 -10.58 5.96 -3.48
N MET A 140 -9.95 7.11 -3.26
CA MET A 140 -8.95 7.68 -4.14
C MET A 140 -7.69 8.03 -3.35
N LEU A 141 -6.56 7.41 -3.72
CA LEU A 141 -5.26 7.72 -3.14
C LEU A 141 -4.52 8.64 -4.12
N THR A 142 -4.39 9.91 -3.77
CA THR A 142 -3.81 10.94 -4.64
C THR A 142 -2.46 11.40 -4.13
N ARG A 143 -1.44 11.27 -4.98
CA ARG A 143 -0.09 11.78 -4.68
C ARG A 143 -0.11 13.30 -4.72
N GLU A 144 0.25 13.93 -3.59
CA GLU A 144 0.22 15.40 -3.43
C GLU A 144 1.20 16.12 -4.38
N ASN A 145 2.43 15.60 -4.49
CA ASN A 145 3.51 16.22 -5.25
C ASN A 145 4.12 15.23 -6.25
N TRP A 146 4.67 15.71 -7.38
CA TRP A 146 5.27 14.84 -8.40
C TRP A 146 6.40 13.94 -7.84
N VAL A 147 7.26 14.52 -7.00
CA VAL A 147 8.33 13.82 -6.25
C VAL A 147 7.85 13.38 -4.86
N GLY A 148 6.58 13.68 -4.55
CA GLY A 148 5.97 13.49 -3.25
C GLY A 148 5.88 12.03 -2.86
N ARG A 149 6.13 11.81 -1.58
CA ARG A 149 5.87 10.52 -0.92
C ARG A 149 4.65 10.53 -0.04
N LYS A 150 3.96 11.66 -0.03
CA LYS A 150 2.69 11.87 0.64
C LYS A 150 1.57 11.64 -0.35
N TYR A 151 0.55 10.96 0.14
CA TYR A 151 -0.70 10.70 -0.56
C TYR A 151 -1.81 11.13 0.36
N SER A 152 -2.71 11.97 -0.14
CA SER A 152 -4.00 12.17 0.49
C SER A 152 -4.92 11.04 0.07
N VAL A 153 -5.75 10.57 0.99
CA VAL A 153 -6.73 9.51 0.75
C VAL A 153 -8.11 10.14 0.94
N THR A 154 -8.92 10.09 -0.12
CA THR A 154 -10.29 10.59 -0.07
C THR A 154 -11.30 9.48 -0.28
N ASP A 155 -12.49 9.66 0.30
CA ASP A 155 -13.67 8.83 0.05
C ASP A 155 -14.36 9.18 -1.28
N SER A 156 -15.56 8.62 -1.49
CA SER A 156 -16.42 8.93 -2.63
C SER A 156 -16.98 10.36 -2.62
N SER A 157 -17.07 10.98 -1.45
CA SER A 157 -17.48 12.38 -1.25
C SER A 157 -16.39 13.37 -1.66
N GLY A 158 -15.14 12.91 -1.71
CA GLY A 158 -13.95 13.73 -1.89
C GLY A 158 -13.38 14.28 -0.59
N GLU A 159 -13.90 13.84 0.56
CA GLU A 159 -13.41 14.23 1.89
C GLU A 159 -12.11 13.47 2.19
N SER A 160 -11.14 14.15 2.81
CA SER A 160 -9.85 13.55 3.18
C SER A 160 -10.01 12.74 4.47
N ILE A 161 -9.89 11.41 4.36
CA ILE A 161 -10.15 10.47 5.46
C ILE A 161 -8.86 9.85 6.04
N ALA A 162 -7.73 9.97 5.32
CA ALA A 162 -6.43 9.53 5.80
C ALA A 162 -5.31 10.18 4.97
N ASP A 163 -4.10 10.17 5.51
CA ASP A 163 -2.87 10.49 4.79
C ASP A 163 -1.89 9.32 4.85
N TRP A 164 -1.16 9.12 3.76
CA TRP A 164 -0.13 8.11 3.64
C TRP A 164 1.22 8.75 3.32
N LYS A 165 2.19 8.59 4.22
CA LYS A 165 3.59 9.00 4.03
C LYS A 165 4.50 7.79 3.80
N HIS A 166 5.12 7.73 2.63
CA HIS A 166 5.99 6.63 2.18
C HIS A 166 7.50 6.90 2.40
N SER A 167 8.27 5.85 2.67
CA SER A 167 9.73 5.96 2.94
C SER A 167 10.61 6.04 1.69
N TRP A 168 11.83 6.63 1.83
CA TRP A 168 12.84 6.78 0.76
C TRP A 168 13.47 5.50 0.27
N THR A 169 13.40 4.49 1.10
CA THR A 169 13.87 3.17 0.78
C THR A 169 12.72 2.19 0.92
N SER A 170 12.79 1.09 0.20
CA SER A 170 11.80 0.03 0.34
C SER A 170 11.79 -0.62 1.72
N VAL A 171 12.89 -0.52 2.46
CA VAL A 171 13.03 -1.08 3.82
C VAL A 171 12.51 -0.15 4.91
N GLY A 172 12.34 1.15 4.61
CA GLY A 172 11.90 2.10 5.62
C GLY A 172 10.42 2.00 5.98
N THR A 173 10.06 2.62 7.09
CA THR A 173 8.70 2.65 7.64
C THR A 173 7.81 3.57 6.82
N ALA A 174 6.65 3.08 6.40
CA ALA A 174 5.57 3.92 5.88
C ALA A 174 4.56 4.20 7.00
N MET A 175 3.99 5.39 7.02
CA MET A 175 3.04 5.82 8.05
C MET A 175 1.69 6.10 7.39
N LEU A 176 0.61 5.60 8.01
CA LEU A 176 -0.77 5.93 7.71
C LEU A 176 -1.32 6.73 8.89
N THR A 177 -1.75 7.95 8.64
CA THR A 177 -2.32 8.86 9.64
C THR A 177 -3.78 9.11 9.33
N PHE A 178 -4.60 9.22 10.37
CA PHE A 178 -6.04 9.40 10.27
C PHE A 178 -6.44 10.64 11.07
N PRO A 179 -7.52 11.35 10.69
CA PRO A 179 -8.12 12.39 11.53
C PRO A 179 -8.47 11.88 12.94
N ASP A 180 -8.47 12.76 13.93
CA ASP A 180 -8.71 12.38 15.35
C ASP A 180 -10.10 11.75 15.56
N ASP A 181 -11.09 12.16 14.76
CA ASP A 181 -12.47 11.68 14.74
C ASP A 181 -12.73 10.62 13.66
N SER A 182 -11.67 10.07 13.05
CA SER A 182 -11.81 9.05 12.01
C SER A 182 -12.49 7.80 12.54
N PRO A 183 -13.52 7.27 11.84
CA PRO A 183 -14.15 6.00 12.21
C PRO A 183 -13.24 4.79 11.94
N HIS A 184 -12.16 4.97 11.18
CA HIS A 184 -11.29 3.88 10.73
C HIS A 184 -10.17 3.55 11.72
N CYS A 185 -9.55 4.57 12.31
CA CYS A 185 -8.44 4.39 13.26
C CYS A 185 -8.18 5.68 14.04
N SER A 186 -7.93 5.57 15.35
CA SER A 186 -7.61 6.69 16.23
C SER A 186 -6.11 7.00 16.35
N HIS A 187 -5.25 6.21 15.70
CA HIS A 187 -3.80 6.32 15.84
C HIS A 187 -3.07 6.14 14.51
N THR A 188 -1.81 6.56 14.48
CA THR A 188 -0.92 6.36 13.33
C THR A 188 -0.54 4.89 13.22
N ILE A 189 -0.71 4.30 12.03
CA ILE A 189 -0.30 2.93 11.73
C ILE A 189 1.05 2.93 11.03
N GLU A 190 2.00 2.19 11.58
CA GLU A 190 3.34 2.03 11.01
C GLU A 190 3.50 0.70 10.27
N LEU A 191 3.84 0.77 8.98
CA LEU A 191 4.14 -0.38 8.14
C LEU A 191 5.64 -0.56 7.97
N LYS A 192 6.19 -1.60 8.61
CA LYS A 192 7.61 -1.93 8.62
C LYS A 192 7.89 -3.33 8.08
N ASN A 193 9.05 -3.49 7.46
CA ASN A 193 9.52 -4.82 7.08
C ASN A 193 10.14 -5.50 8.30
N LYS A 194 9.63 -6.68 8.67
CA LYS A 194 10.13 -7.41 9.85
C LYS A 194 11.58 -7.87 9.67
N CYS A 195 11.97 -8.26 8.47
CA CYS A 195 13.26 -8.90 8.23
C CYS A 195 13.90 -8.37 6.94
N TRP A 196 15.14 -7.91 7.05
CA TRP A 196 15.91 -7.50 5.90
C TRP A 196 15.99 -8.65 4.88
N GLY A 197 15.83 -8.33 3.59
CA GLY A 197 15.77 -9.31 2.50
C GLY A 197 14.43 -10.04 2.33
N ARG A 198 13.55 -10.09 3.34
CA ARG A 198 12.22 -10.68 3.20
C ARG A 198 11.23 -9.68 2.59
N ARG A 199 10.19 -10.19 1.95
CA ARG A 199 9.13 -9.39 1.30
C ARG A 199 7.87 -9.22 2.15
N THR A 200 8.00 -9.44 3.45
CA THR A 200 6.91 -9.40 4.42
C THR A 200 6.80 -8.01 5.03
N GLU A 201 5.60 -7.46 5.05
CA GLU A 201 5.33 -6.19 5.72
C GLU A 201 4.45 -6.47 6.94
N THR A 202 4.72 -5.77 8.04
CA THR A 202 4.02 -5.94 9.31
C THR A 202 3.56 -4.59 9.82
N PHE A 203 2.37 -4.59 10.43
CA PHE A 203 1.80 -3.43 11.11
C PHE A 203 0.96 -3.88 12.30
N VAL A 204 0.60 -2.93 13.16
CA VAL A 204 -0.22 -3.17 14.34
C VAL A 204 -1.42 -2.23 14.28
N VAL A 205 -2.59 -2.77 14.60
CA VAL A 205 -3.86 -2.04 14.72
C VAL A 205 -4.55 -2.57 15.96
N ASP A 206 -4.92 -1.70 16.89
CA ASP A 206 -5.64 -2.05 18.13
C ASP A 206 -4.97 -3.22 18.88
N SER A 207 -3.64 -3.16 19.00
CA SER A 207 -2.79 -4.19 19.62
C SER A 207 -2.74 -5.54 18.88
N ALA A 208 -3.46 -5.71 17.77
CA ALA A 208 -3.35 -6.89 16.91
C ALA A 208 -2.26 -6.69 15.84
N THR A 209 -1.40 -7.69 15.66
CA THR A 209 -0.34 -7.66 14.64
C THR A 209 -0.86 -8.26 13.33
N PHE A 210 -0.66 -7.54 12.24
CA PHE A 210 -1.03 -7.97 10.89
C PHE A 210 0.21 -8.11 10.01
N VAL A 211 0.24 -9.13 9.15
CA VAL A 211 1.39 -9.46 8.29
C VAL A 211 0.95 -9.76 6.88
N TRP A 212 1.44 -8.96 5.93
CA TRP A 212 1.39 -9.28 4.50
C TRP A 212 2.50 -10.25 4.14
N LYS A 213 2.14 -11.43 3.62
CA LYS A 213 3.09 -12.45 3.17
C LYS A 213 2.82 -12.81 1.71
N PRO A 214 3.84 -12.85 0.83
CA PRO A 214 3.66 -13.38 -0.51
C PRO A 214 3.41 -14.90 -0.46
N ASP A 215 2.52 -15.40 -1.31
CA ASP A 215 2.17 -16.82 -1.33
C ASP A 215 3.26 -17.68 -1.99
N SER A 216 4.11 -17.07 -2.82
CA SER A 216 5.25 -17.72 -3.47
C SER A 216 6.54 -16.94 -3.26
N PHE A 217 7.65 -17.65 -3.11
CA PHE A 217 8.98 -17.06 -3.02
C PHE A 217 9.40 -16.39 -4.33
N PHE A 218 9.09 -17.04 -5.46
CA PHE A 218 9.45 -16.59 -6.79
C PHE A 218 8.44 -15.58 -7.34
N GLY A 219 7.15 -15.80 -7.10
CA GLY A 219 6.06 -14.94 -7.54
C GLY A 219 5.45 -14.13 -6.39
N SER A 220 5.45 -12.81 -6.51
CA SER A 220 4.74 -11.92 -5.55
C SER A 220 3.42 -11.42 -6.12
N HIS A 221 2.82 -12.17 -7.05
CA HIS A 221 1.54 -11.82 -7.67
C HIS A 221 0.38 -12.05 -6.69
N ASN A 222 0.47 -13.08 -5.86
CA ASN A 222 -0.52 -13.36 -4.83
C ASN A 222 0.10 -13.09 -3.45
N MET A 223 -0.70 -12.49 -2.59
CA MET A 223 -0.31 -12.17 -1.22
C MET A 223 -1.47 -12.43 -0.28
N THR A 224 -1.16 -12.95 0.89
CA THR A 224 -2.14 -13.18 1.95
C THR A 224 -1.82 -12.29 3.14
N LEU A 225 -2.86 -11.67 3.70
CA LEU A 225 -2.81 -10.89 4.92
C LEU A 225 -3.24 -11.77 6.09
N TYR A 226 -2.39 -11.85 7.10
CA TYR A 226 -2.63 -12.64 8.29
C TYR A 226 -2.76 -11.74 9.52
N LYS A 227 -3.76 -12.00 10.37
CA LYS A 227 -3.80 -11.54 11.76
C LYS A 227 -3.05 -12.54 12.63
N VAL A 228 -2.11 -12.07 13.44
CA VAL A 228 -1.26 -12.91 14.29
C VAL A 228 -1.79 -12.87 15.72
N LEU A 229 -2.20 -14.03 16.24
CA LEU A 229 -2.75 -14.21 17.58
C LEU A 229 -1.85 -15.19 18.35
N GLY A 230 -0.81 -14.66 19.00
CA GLY A 230 0.20 -15.48 19.69
C GLY A 230 0.88 -16.47 18.74
N LYS A 231 0.62 -17.76 18.92
CA LYS A 231 1.15 -18.86 18.08
C LYS A 231 0.26 -19.22 16.88
N LYS A 232 -0.83 -18.50 16.65
CA LYS A 232 -1.78 -18.75 15.56
C LYS A 232 -1.77 -17.63 14.54
N LYS A 233 -2.09 -17.95 13.29
CA LYS A 233 -2.29 -17.00 12.20
C LYS A 233 -3.66 -17.24 11.58
N VAL A 234 -4.45 -16.19 11.45
CA VAL A 234 -5.77 -16.21 10.82
C VAL A 234 -5.68 -15.43 9.52
N GLU A 235 -6.13 -16.01 8.40
CA GLU A 235 -6.24 -15.29 7.14
C GLU A 235 -7.36 -14.25 7.24
N VAL A 236 -7.05 -12.98 6.99
CA VAL A 236 -8.03 -11.88 7.02
C VAL A 236 -8.16 -11.16 5.68
N GLY A 237 -7.26 -11.45 4.74
CA GLY A 237 -7.34 -10.87 3.40
C GLY A 237 -6.45 -11.60 2.39
N LYS A 238 -6.83 -11.52 1.13
CA LYS A 238 -6.05 -12.06 0.01
C LYS A 238 -6.05 -11.08 -1.16
N TYR A 239 -4.88 -10.91 -1.75
CA TYR A 239 -4.68 -10.08 -2.93
C TYR A 239 -4.14 -10.92 -4.09
N SER A 240 -4.72 -10.73 -5.27
CA SER A 240 -4.22 -11.32 -6.52
C SER A 240 -3.99 -10.22 -7.55
N GLN A 241 -2.71 -10.01 -7.88
CA GLN A 241 -2.29 -9.09 -8.91
C GLN A 241 -2.66 -9.65 -10.28
N LYS A 242 -3.36 -8.84 -11.09
CA LYS A 242 -3.51 -9.16 -12.51
C LYS A 242 -2.20 -8.90 -13.23
N TRP A 243 -1.80 -9.85 -14.06
CA TRP A 243 -0.62 -9.69 -14.90
C TRP A 243 -0.93 -8.67 -16.02
N TRP A 244 -0.33 -7.48 -15.91
CA TRP A 244 -0.41 -6.39 -16.90
C TRP A 244 0.99 -6.06 -17.47
N GLY A 245 1.91 -7.03 -17.46
CA GLY A 245 3.34 -6.81 -17.63
C GLY A 245 4.09 -6.49 -16.34
N ALA A 246 5.41 -6.29 -16.42
CA ALA A 246 6.30 -6.09 -15.28
C ALA A 246 6.14 -4.71 -14.59
N PHE A 247 5.50 -3.74 -15.26
CA PHE A 247 5.52 -2.33 -14.86
C PHE A 247 4.25 -1.83 -14.18
N LEU A 248 3.13 -2.55 -14.29
CA LEU A 248 1.85 -2.15 -13.72
C LEU A 248 1.47 -3.06 -12.54
N THR A 249 1.01 -2.45 -11.45
CA THR A 249 0.41 -3.19 -10.33
C THR A 249 -1.05 -2.81 -10.20
N GLY A 250 -1.90 -3.80 -9.97
CA GLY A 250 -3.33 -3.66 -9.75
C GLY A 250 -3.93 -5.07 -9.72
N GLY A 251 -5.14 -5.19 -9.21
CA GLY A 251 -5.74 -6.51 -9.04
C GLY A 251 -6.88 -6.52 -8.04
N THR A 252 -7.28 -7.72 -7.68
CA THR A 252 -8.41 -7.95 -6.79
C THR A 252 -7.90 -8.16 -5.37
N LEU A 253 -8.48 -7.46 -4.42
CA LEU A 253 -8.31 -7.64 -2.98
C LEU A 253 -9.64 -8.16 -2.42
N VAL A 254 -9.58 -9.21 -1.60
CA VAL A 254 -10.70 -9.63 -0.75
C VAL A 254 -10.30 -9.47 0.71
N LEU A 255 -11.23 -9.00 1.54
CA LEU A 255 -11.02 -8.72 2.96
C LEU A 255 -12.18 -9.31 3.78
N ASP A 256 -11.86 -9.72 5.01
CA ASP A 256 -12.83 -9.97 6.07
C ASP A 256 -12.88 -8.75 6.99
N THR A 257 -13.86 -7.87 6.77
CA THR A 257 -13.98 -6.58 7.47
C THR A 257 -14.41 -6.70 8.92
N ARG A 258 -14.85 -7.89 9.34
CA ARG A 258 -15.08 -8.20 10.76
C ARG A 258 -13.78 -8.30 11.54
N GLU A 259 -12.67 -8.59 10.87
CA GLU A 259 -11.36 -8.76 11.49
C GLU A 259 -10.42 -7.57 11.29
N LEU A 260 -10.60 -6.81 10.22
CA LEU A 260 -9.79 -5.63 9.89
C LEU A 260 -10.61 -4.62 9.08
N ASP A 261 -10.58 -3.34 9.48
CA ASP A 261 -11.20 -2.25 8.74
C ASP A 261 -10.77 -2.23 7.25
N GLU A 262 -11.73 -1.98 6.36
CA GLU A 262 -11.53 -2.05 4.92
C GLU A 262 -10.53 -1.02 4.40
N LEU A 263 -10.56 0.22 4.92
CA LEU A 263 -9.64 1.27 4.52
C LEU A 263 -8.22 0.92 4.95
N ILE A 264 -8.02 0.43 6.17
CA ILE A 264 -6.71 -0.03 6.64
C ILE A 264 -6.18 -1.18 5.78
N GLY A 265 -7.03 -2.15 5.44
CA GLY A 265 -6.68 -3.26 4.54
C GLY A 265 -6.22 -2.77 3.16
N ILE A 266 -6.93 -1.80 2.59
CA ILE A 266 -6.61 -1.18 1.29
C ILE A 266 -5.30 -0.39 1.34
N LEU A 267 -5.14 0.49 2.34
CA LEU A 267 -3.95 1.34 2.47
C LEU A 267 -2.69 0.52 2.76
N SER A 268 -2.81 -0.49 3.62
CA SER A 268 -1.69 -1.40 3.91
C SER A 268 -1.24 -2.15 2.65
N LEU A 269 -2.18 -2.61 1.81
CA LEU A 269 -1.86 -3.20 0.52
C LEU A 269 -1.18 -2.19 -0.42
N ALA A 270 -1.70 -0.97 -0.52
CA ALA A 270 -1.13 0.07 -1.40
C ALA A 270 0.33 0.37 -1.05
N VAL A 271 0.65 0.44 0.25
CA VAL A 271 2.03 0.55 0.77
C VAL A 271 2.88 -0.62 0.30
N VAL A 272 2.41 -1.85 0.50
CA VAL A 272 3.11 -3.09 0.12
C VAL A 272 3.42 -3.12 -1.38
N LEU A 273 2.44 -2.78 -2.22
CA LEU A 273 2.60 -2.71 -3.67
C LEU A 273 3.60 -1.63 -4.09
N LYS A 274 3.59 -0.48 -3.42
CA LYS A 274 4.59 0.57 -3.65
C LYS A 274 5.99 0.14 -3.24
N LYS A 275 6.19 -0.43 -2.05
CA LYS A 275 7.48 -1.00 -1.60
C LYS A 275 7.97 -2.10 -2.54
N LYS A 276 7.07 -2.95 -3.06
CA LYS A 276 7.39 -3.99 -4.05
C LYS A 276 7.99 -3.38 -5.32
N ARG A 277 7.36 -2.35 -5.91
CA ARG A 277 7.93 -1.66 -7.08
C ARG A 277 9.24 -0.97 -6.78
N GLN A 278 9.32 -0.30 -5.63
CA GLN A 278 10.54 0.38 -5.21
C GLN A 278 11.72 -0.58 -5.10
N ARG A 279 11.53 -1.80 -4.57
CA ARG A 279 12.57 -2.85 -4.57
C ARG A 279 13.00 -3.27 -5.96
N ALA A 280 12.06 -3.37 -6.89
CA ALA A 280 12.40 -3.69 -8.27
C ALA A 280 13.30 -2.59 -8.87
N ALA A 281 12.95 -1.31 -8.63
CA ALA A 281 13.74 -0.16 -9.07
C ALA A 281 15.12 -0.07 -8.39
N GLU A 282 15.20 -0.31 -7.08
CA GLU A 282 16.45 -0.34 -6.31
C GLU A 282 17.40 -1.44 -6.82
N ARG A 283 16.87 -2.60 -7.21
CA ARG A 283 17.65 -3.69 -7.82
C ARG A 283 18.13 -3.37 -9.22
N SER A 284 17.31 -2.71 -10.04
CA SER A 284 17.70 -2.36 -11.42
C SER A 284 18.65 -1.15 -11.47
N GLY A 285 18.54 -0.21 -10.52
CA GLY A 285 19.33 1.02 -10.51
C GLY A 285 20.73 0.90 -9.92
N GLY A 286 21.01 -0.15 -9.13
CA GLY A 286 22.32 -0.36 -8.49
C GLY A 286 23.40 -1.00 -9.38
N GLY A 287 23.08 -1.41 -10.61
CA GLY A 287 23.98 -2.14 -11.50
C GLY A 287 24.65 -1.32 -12.61
N GLY A 288 24.46 0.01 -12.65
CA GLY A 288 25.03 0.89 -13.68
C GLY A 288 26.49 1.31 -13.43
N GLY A 289 27.26 0.51 -12.70
CA GLY A 289 28.67 0.78 -12.41
C GLY A 289 29.58 -0.24 -13.09
N GLY A 290 30.27 0.20 -14.15
CA GLY A 290 31.60 -0.33 -14.47
C GLY A 290 31.69 -1.57 -15.36
N GLY A 291 31.03 -1.57 -16.51
CA GLY A 291 31.41 -2.43 -17.65
C GLY A 291 32.43 -1.73 -18.56
N GLY A 292 33.50 -1.20 -17.98
CA GLY A 292 34.65 -0.68 -18.73
C GLY A 292 35.65 -1.80 -18.97
N GLY A 293 35.69 -2.31 -20.20
CA GLY A 293 36.74 -3.17 -20.74
C GLY A 293 36.52 -3.17 -22.25
N GLY A 294 37.35 -2.53 -23.06
CA GLY A 294 38.80 -2.65 -23.08
C GLY A 294 39.14 -3.63 -24.20
N ALA A 295 39.20 -3.12 -25.42
CA ALA A 295 39.90 -3.68 -26.57
C ALA A 295 40.30 -2.53 -27.49
#